data_AF-A0A973L0Z5-F1
#
_entry.id   AF-A0A973L0Z5-F1
#
_cell.length_a   1.000
_cell.length_b   1.000
_cell.length_c   1.000
_cell.angle_alpha   90.00
_cell.angle_beta   90.00
_cell.angle_gamma   90.00
#
_symmetry.space_group_name_H-M   'P 1'
#
loop_
_entity.id
_entity.type
_entity.pdbx_description
1 polymer ?
#
loop_
_entity_poly.entity_id
_entity_poly.type
_entity_poly.pdbx_seq_one_letter_code
_entity_poly.pdbx_strand_id
1 'polypeptide(L)' 'LGRTNAEIAAELYVSLSTVKTHLSSVQLKLDARNRVEIAAWAWQNGYAQPTA' A
#
# COMPACT_ATOMS: atom_id res chain seq x y z
N LEU A 1 1.85 5.93 -11.85
CA LEU A 1 1.87 6.72 -10.59
C LEU A 1 1.05 6.00 -9.53
N GLY A 2 1.45 6.04 -8.25
CA GLY A 2 0.74 5.35 -7.17
C GLY A 2 -0.53 6.09 -6.72
N ARG A 3 -1.57 5.34 -6.34
CA ARG A 3 -2.83 5.90 -5.79
C ARG A 3 -2.62 6.59 -4.44
N THR A 4 -3.36 7.64 -4.17
CA THR A 4 -3.47 8.26 -2.84
C THR A 4 -4.31 7.40 -1.90
N ASN A 5 -4.21 7.62 -0.58
CA ASN A 5 -5.04 6.89 0.38
C ASN A 5 -6.54 7.23 0.23
N ALA A 6 -6.87 8.42 -0.27
CA ALA A 6 -8.25 8.81 -0.55
C ALA A 6 -8.81 8.05 -1.76
N GLU A 7 -8.02 7.90 -2.82
CA GLU A 7 -8.41 7.10 -3.99
C GLU A 7 -8.58 5.62 -3.62
N ILE A 8 -7.65 5.06 -2.81
CA ILE A 8 -7.76 3.67 -2.31
C ILE A 8 -9.03 3.50 -1.46
N ALA A 9 -9.32 4.45 -0.57
CA ALA A 9 -10.51 4.43 0.28
C ALA A 9 -11.80 4.44 -0.56
N ALA A 10 -11.86 5.30 -1.57
CA ALA A 10 -13.01 5.42 -2.47
C ALA A 10 -13.22 4.14 -3.30
N GLU A 11 -12.15 3.57 -3.86
CA GLU A 11 -12.22 2.36 -4.70
C GLU A 11 -12.60 1.11 -3.90
N LEU A 12 -12.15 1.01 -2.65
CA LEU A 12 -12.43 -0.14 -1.78
C LEU A 12 -13.67 0.05 -0.89
N TYR A 13 -14.38 1.18 -1.00
CA TYR A 13 -15.54 1.52 -0.17
C TYR A 13 -15.28 1.47 1.34
N VAL A 14 -14.09 1.93 1.76
CA VAL A 14 -13.68 1.97 3.17
C VAL A 14 -13.32 3.40 3.60
N SER A 15 -13.23 3.62 4.90
CA SER A 15 -12.80 4.93 5.42
C SER A 15 -11.30 5.18 5.19
N LEU A 16 -10.90 6.46 5.17
CA LEU A 16 -9.49 6.84 5.10
C LEU A 16 -8.66 6.29 6.28
N SER A 17 -9.26 6.21 7.48
CA SER A 17 -8.57 5.64 8.65
C SER A 17 -8.34 4.14 8.50
N THR A 18 -9.29 3.41 7.92
CA THR A 18 -9.13 1.98 7.58
C THR A 18 -7.91 1.76 6.68
N VAL A 19 -7.75 2.56 5.62
CA VAL A 19 -6.57 2.48 4.73
C VAL A 19 -5.28 2.73 5.49
N LYS A 20 -5.24 3.76 6.35
CA LYS A 20 -4.05 4.07 7.17
C LYS A 20 -3.70 2.91 8.11
N THR A 21 -4.67 2.33 8.79
CA THR A 21 -4.47 1.17 9.69
C THR A 21 -3.91 -0.04 8.95
N HIS A 22 -4.42 -0.33 7.75
CA HIS A 22 -3.87 -1.42 6.93
C HIS A 22 -2.45 -1.12 6.46
N LEU A 23 -2.15 0.10 6.02
CA LEU A 23 -0.79 0.48 5.62
C LEU A 23 0.20 0.35 6.78
N SER A 24 -0.13 0.84 7.98
CA SER A 24 0.72 0.66 9.17
C SER A 24 0.91 -0.81 9.53
N SER A 25 -0.13 -1.63 9.39
CA SER A 25 -0.04 -3.07 9.63
C SER A 25 0.88 -3.77 8.62
N VAL A 26 0.83 -3.38 7.35
CA VAL A 26 1.72 -3.91 6.30
C VAL A 26 3.16 -3.45 6.53
N GLN A 27 3.38 -2.19 6.87
CA GLN A 27 4.71 -1.67 7.23
C GLN A 27 5.34 -2.48 8.35
N LEU A 28 4.59 -2.73 9.43
CA LEU A 28 5.08 -3.52 10.56
C LEU A 28 5.40 -4.97 10.17
N LYS A 29 4.54 -5.61 9.38
CA LYS A 29 4.72 -7.01 8.95
C LYS A 29 5.90 -7.20 8.00
N LEU A 30 6.22 -6.19 7.20
CA LEU A 30 7.28 -6.25 6.18
C LEU A 30 8.57 -5.55 6.64
N ASP A 31 8.61 -5.00 7.85
CA ASP A 31 9.68 -4.13 8.35
C ASP A 31 10.02 -2.98 7.37
N ALA A 32 8.97 -2.38 6.77
CA ALA A 32 9.10 -1.34 5.78
C ALA A 32 8.88 0.06 6.39
N ARG A 33 9.76 1.01 6.08
CA ARG A 33 9.77 2.37 6.64
C ARG A 33 8.72 3.29 6.03
N ASN A 34 8.31 3.01 4.79
CA ASN A 34 7.33 3.82 4.07
C ASN A 34 6.63 3.00 2.98
N ARG A 35 5.63 3.61 2.33
CA ARG A 35 4.85 2.95 1.28
C ARG A 35 5.64 2.62 0.01
N VAL A 36 6.74 3.32 -0.25
CA VAL A 36 7.61 3.04 -1.42
C VAL A 36 8.35 1.73 -1.18
N GLU A 37 8.82 1.49 0.03
CA GLU A 37 9.43 0.21 0.41
C GLU A 37 8.43 -0.95 0.36
N ILE A 38 7.18 -0.73 0.77
CA ILE A 38 6.10 -1.73 0.57
C ILE A 38 5.93 -2.06 -0.92
N ALA A 39 5.87 -1.05 -1.78
CA ALA A 39 5.71 -1.25 -3.22
C ALA A 39 6.92 -1.99 -3.83
N ALA A 40 8.14 -1.65 -3.39
CA ALA A 40 9.36 -2.33 -3.81
C ALA A 40 9.37 -3.80 -3.37
N TRP A 41 9.00 -4.08 -2.11
CA TRP A 41 8.86 -5.45 -1.60
C TRP A 41 7.83 -6.24 -2.40
N ALA A 42 6.67 -5.66 -2.68
CA ALA A 42 5.62 -6.31 -3.46
C ALA A 42 6.08 -6.67 -4.87
N TRP A 43 6.85 -5.79 -5.52
CA TRP A 43 7.42 -6.06 -6.84
C TRP A 43 8.48 -7.17 -6.79
N GLN A 44 9.45 -7.08 -5.87
CA GLN A 44 10.52 -8.07 -5.72
C GLN A 44 9.99 -9.48 -5.42
N ASN A 45 8.84 -9.58 -4.78
CA ASN A 45 8.21 -10.86 -4.40
C ASN A 45 7.05 -11.27 -5.34
N GLY A 46 6.84 -10.56 -6.45
CA GLY A 46 5.84 -10.95 -7.47
C GLY A 46 4.37 -10.67 -7.14
N TYR A 47 4.08 -9.91 -6.08
CA TYR A 47 2.72 -9.50 -5.70
C TYR A 47 2.18 -8.34 -6.54
N ALA A 48 3.07 -7.56 -7.18
CA ALA A 48 2.70 -6.46 -8.04
C ALA A 48 3.64 -6.42 -9.26
N GLN A 49 3.08 -6.07 -10.41
CA GLN A 49 3.84 -5.72 -11.60
C GLN A 49 3.93 -4.19 -11.68
N PRO A 50 5.08 -3.62 -12.10
CA PRO A 50 5.12 -2.22 -12.47
C PRO A 50 4.15 -2.00 -13.62
N THR A 51 3.03 -1.33 -13.38
CA THR A 51 2.23 -0.78 -14.47
C THR A 51 3.08 0.30 -15.14
N ALA A 52 3.32 0.13 -16.44
CA ALA A 52 4.05 1.08 -17.29
C ALA A 52 3.52 2.52 -17.14
#